data_AF-A0A938FWV0-F1
#
_entry.id   AF-A0A938FWV0-F1
#
_cell.length_a   1.000
_cell.length_b   1.000
_cell.length_c   1.000
_cell.angle_alpha   90.00
_cell.angle_beta   90.00
_cell.angle_gamma   90.00
#
_symmetry.space_group_name_H-M   'P 1'
#
loop_
_entity.id
_entity.type
_entity.pdbx_description
1 polymer ?
#
loop_
_entity_poly.entity_id
_entity_poly.type
_entity_poly.pdbx_seq_one_letter_code
_entity_poly.pdbx_strand_id
1 'polypeptide(L)'
;MAGGARRGPAVKAGDPRNSPLIQVLRGRLQPQMPPGEKLPEPDIAAIEAWIRGAAAEIAAAAPKQERYWAFVKPARHDPPQVSNSGWPRNEIDRFLLSRLEAKGLKPSPEADRRTLVRRLYLDLIGLPPTPEEVKSYLEDTSPKAYEQLVEKLLAGKRYGERWGRHWLDLARYADTNGYEGDPEWPHAWRYRDYVVDAFNNDKPYDQFILEQIAGDEFFQVENAVPPPPPEPEKAVALTFLRLAPFNRTPVSEENRDSLLSEMTSTAGSVFLGLTVGCAKCHDHKYDLLPQRDFYRLKAFFSTVQITNTGRAGGFEPVEFYRPGEKDWTGQKRALYTKQLAASEAELEEFQKPLLEKLLPALKKQKPETKEATPKDLERAILGESNVVDPAKRDETFTAAEREAYRLHAQRITVLKKRIERLEPFAMAVRNADGPPLGPNVPATYVLVRG
;
A
#
# COMPACT_ATOMS: atom_id res chain seq x y z
N MET A 1 -9.15 5.19 37.88
CA MET A 1 -8.83 4.43 36.65
C MET A 1 -10.01 4.47 35.70
N ALA A 2 -9.82 4.95 34.47
CA ALA A 2 -10.86 4.88 33.44
C ALA A 2 -11.14 3.40 33.14
N GLY A 3 -12.41 3.00 33.16
CA GLY A 3 -12.84 1.67 32.74
C GLY A 3 -13.32 1.68 31.28
N GLY A 4 -14.11 0.69 30.88
CA GLY A 4 -14.66 0.60 29.53
C GLY A 4 -16.06 1.24 29.40
N ALA A 5 -16.48 1.51 28.16
CA ALA A 5 -17.77 2.13 27.84
C ALA A 5 -19.00 1.41 28.44
N ARG A 6 -18.91 0.09 28.69
CA ARG A 6 -20.04 -0.71 29.21
C ARG A 6 -20.27 -0.61 30.71
N ARG A 7 -19.25 -0.29 31.52
CA ARG A 7 -19.32 -0.41 33.00
C ARG A 7 -18.84 0.83 33.74
N GLY A 8 -18.51 1.89 33.01
CA GLY A 8 -17.92 3.10 33.59
C GLY A 8 -16.55 2.82 34.20
N PRO A 9 -16.11 3.63 35.19
CA PRO A 9 -14.82 3.44 35.86
C PRO A 9 -14.67 2.04 36.45
N ALA A 10 -13.56 1.36 36.15
CA ALA A 10 -13.27 0.02 36.69
C ALA A 10 -13.16 0.05 38.24
N VAL A 11 -12.80 1.20 38.80
CA VAL A 11 -12.66 1.45 40.23
C VAL A 11 -13.54 2.64 40.61
N LYS A 12 -14.43 2.44 41.58
CA LYS A 12 -15.15 3.50 42.29
C LYS A 12 -14.38 3.81 43.56
N ALA A 13 -13.67 4.95 43.53
CA ALA A 13 -12.88 5.49 44.63
C ALA A 13 -13.65 5.44 45.97
N GLY A 14 -13.03 4.86 47.01
CA GLY A 14 -13.64 4.75 48.34
C GLY A 14 -14.75 3.69 48.48
N ASP A 15 -15.19 3.08 47.36
CA ASP A 15 -16.27 2.08 47.33
C ASP A 15 -15.83 0.79 46.61
N PRO A 16 -15.08 -0.09 47.30
CA PRO A 16 -14.66 -1.37 46.74
C PRO A 16 -15.84 -2.26 46.33
N ARG A 17 -16.95 -2.23 47.08
CA ARG A 17 -18.09 -3.13 46.85
C ARG A 17 -18.78 -2.85 45.53
N ASN A 18 -18.92 -1.58 45.16
CA ASN A 18 -19.55 -1.18 43.90
C ASN A 18 -18.57 -0.96 42.74
N SER A 19 -17.27 -1.23 42.96
CA SER A 19 -16.25 -1.16 41.92
C SER A 19 -16.34 -2.36 40.97
N PRO A 20 -16.52 -2.15 39.64
CA PRO A 20 -16.60 -3.24 38.66
C PRO A 20 -15.42 -4.21 38.72
N LEU A 21 -14.21 -3.75 39.03
CA LEU A 21 -13.02 -4.60 39.22
C LEU A 21 -13.25 -5.66 40.30
N ILE A 22 -13.69 -5.26 41.50
CA ILE A 22 -13.98 -6.19 42.60
C ILE A 22 -15.14 -7.11 42.24
N GLN A 23 -16.18 -6.58 41.59
CA GLN A 23 -17.32 -7.40 41.19
C GLN A 23 -16.93 -8.48 40.18
N VAL A 24 -16.01 -8.20 39.26
CA VAL A 24 -15.47 -9.19 38.32
C VAL A 24 -14.56 -10.21 39.03
N LEU A 25 -13.68 -9.77 39.93
CA LEU A 25 -12.82 -10.67 40.73
C LEU A 25 -13.64 -11.63 41.61
N ARG A 26 -14.73 -11.11 42.19
CA ARG A 26 -15.66 -11.87 43.05
C ARG A 26 -16.67 -12.69 42.24
N GLY A 27 -16.67 -12.63 40.91
CA GLY A 27 -17.62 -13.33 40.04
C GLY A 27 -19.06 -12.79 40.08
N ARG A 28 -19.27 -11.59 40.63
CA ARG A 28 -20.56 -10.86 40.62
C ARG A 28 -20.85 -10.21 39.27
N LEU A 29 -19.82 -10.01 38.44
CA LEU A 29 -19.93 -9.57 37.04
C LEU A 29 -19.19 -10.54 36.13
N GLN A 30 -19.78 -10.82 34.96
CA GLN A 30 -19.19 -11.73 33.95
C GLN A 30 -18.46 -10.96 32.83
N PRO A 31 -17.42 -11.53 32.18
CA PRO A 31 -16.74 -12.75 32.60
C PRO A 31 -16.04 -12.55 33.95
N GLN A 32 -16.04 -13.57 34.81
CA GLN A 32 -15.21 -13.58 36.01
C GLN A 32 -13.73 -13.54 35.61
N MET A 33 -12.94 -12.71 36.29
CA MET A 33 -11.49 -12.64 36.09
C MET A 33 -10.75 -12.97 37.39
N PRO A 34 -9.56 -13.61 37.33
CA PRO A 34 -9.00 -14.23 36.14
C PRO A 34 -9.87 -15.41 35.67
N PRO A 35 -9.86 -15.73 34.36
CA PRO A 35 -10.59 -16.89 33.86
C PRO A 35 -9.97 -18.15 34.46
N GLY A 36 -10.80 -18.99 35.09
CA GLY A 36 -10.35 -20.19 35.79
C GLY A 36 -10.24 -19.99 37.30
N GLU A 37 -9.03 -20.13 37.83
CA GLU A 37 -8.79 -20.08 39.28
C GLU A 37 -9.01 -18.68 39.85
N LYS A 38 -9.72 -18.61 40.98
CA LYS A 38 -9.95 -17.34 41.68
C LYS A 38 -8.64 -16.88 42.33
N LEU A 39 -8.42 -15.56 42.31
CA LEU A 39 -7.36 -14.98 43.14
C LEU A 39 -7.58 -15.37 44.62
N PRO A 40 -6.49 -15.65 45.36
CA PRO A 40 -6.55 -15.84 46.80
C PRO A 40 -7.26 -14.68 47.50
N GLU A 41 -8.01 -15.00 48.55
CA GLU A 41 -8.75 -14.02 49.35
C GLU A 41 -7.86 -12.84 49.85
N PRO A 42 -6.60 -13.07 50.30
CA PRO A 42 -5.71 -11.99 50.71
C PRO A 42 -5.42 -10.98 49.59
N ASP A 43 -5.29 -11.43 48.35
CA ASP A 43 -4.99 -10.55 47.21
C ASP A 43 -6.21 -9.69 46.85
N ILE A 44 -7.40 -10.29 46.85
CA ILE A 44 -8.64 -9.54 46.63
C ILE A 44 -8.84 -8.53 47.76
N ALA A 45 -8.57 -8.91 49.01
CA ALA A 45 -8.66 -8.02 50.16
C ALA A 45 -7.65 -6.86 50.09
N ALA A 46 -6.44 -7.09 49.60
CA ALA A 46 -5.44 -6.04 49.37
C ALA A 46 -5.91 -5.03 48.32
N ILE A 47 -6.52 -5.50 47.23
CA ILE A 47 -7.11 -4.64 46.20
C ILE A 47 -8.30 -3.85 46.76
N GLU A 48 -9.18 -4.48 47.56
CA GLU A 48 -10.28 -3.79 48.24
C GLU A 48 -9.77 -2.70 49.20
N ALA A 49 -8.71 -2.97 49.94
CA ALA A 49 -8.08 -2.01 50.85
C ALA A 49 -7.47 -0.83 50.09
N TRP A 50 -6.79 -1.09 48.98
CA TRP A 50 -6.27 -0.06 48.09
C TRP A 50 -7.40 0.83 47.54
N ILE A 51 -8.49 0.25 47.01
CA ILE A 51 -9.63 1.02 46.49
C ILE A 51 -10.26 1.92 47.57
N ARG A 52 -10.31 1.41 48.82
CA ARG A 52 -10.84 2.15 49.97
C ARG A 52 -9.97 3.37 50.30
N GLY A 53 -8.65 3.24 50.21
CA GLY A 53 -7.69 4.33 50.45
C GLY A 53 -7.49 5.27 49.25
N ALA A 54 -7.75 4.81 48.03
CA ALA A 54 -7.45 5.54 46.80
C ALA A 54 -8.40 6.71 46.47
N ALA A 55 -9.33 7.06 47.36
CA ALA A 55 -10.32 8.11 47.09
C ALA A 55 -9.68 9.49 46.83
N ALA A 56 -8.62 9.83 47.58
CA ALA A 56 -7.91 11.09 47.42
C ALA A 56 -7.03 11.14 46.16
N GLU A 57 -6.33 10.05 45.85
CA GLU A 57 -5.42 9.97 44.68
C GLU A 57 -6.19 9.88 43.35
N ILE A 58 -7.32 9.16 43.32
CA ILE A 58 -8.13 9.00 42.10
C ILE A 58 -8.99 10.25 41.83
N ALA A 59 -9.45 10.97 42.86
CA ALA A 59 -10.15 12.24 42.70
C ALA A 59 -9.22 13.35 42.17
N ALA A 60 -7.95 13.35 42.57
CA ALA A 60 -6.93 14.24 42.01
C ALA A 60 -6.56 13.90 40.55
N ALA A 61 -6.76 12.64 40.15
CA ALA A 61 -6.59 12.14 38.80
C ALA A 61 -7.92 12.09 38.01
N ALA A 62 -8.80 13.09 38.19
CA ALA A 62 -9.85 13.36 37.21
C ALA A 62 -9.20 13.32 35.82
N PRO A 63 -9.77 12.61 34.84
CA PRO A 63 -9.16 12.57 33.52
C PRO A 63 -9.14 14.02 33.05
N LYS A 64 -7.95 14.62 33.03
CA LYS A 64 -7.69 15.71 32.09
C LYS A 64 -8.19 15.11 30.79
N GLN A 65 -9.29 15.64 30.25
CA GLN A 65 -9.63 15.42 28.86
C GLN A 65 -8.36 15.82 28.14
N GLU A 66 -7.53 14.83 27.80
CA GLU A 66 -6.44 15.02 26.90
C GLU A 66 -7.14 15.52 25.66
N ARG A 67 -7.00 16.84 25.43
CA ARG A 67 -7.53 17.47 24.25
C ARG A 67 -7.00 16.62 23.12
N TYR A 68 -7.89 15.93 22.42
CA TYR A 68 -7.61 15.29 21.17
C TYR A 68 -7.29 16.41 20.19
N TRP A 69 -6.09 16.96 20.30
CA TRP A 69 -5.66 18.17 19.61
C TRP A 69 -5.80 18.02 18.10
N ALA A 70 -5.70 16.79 17.60
CA ALA A 70 -5.93 16.41 16.21
C ALA A 70 -7.39 16.64 15.73
N PHE A 71 -8.37 16.64 16.64
CA PHE A 71 -9.78 16.92 16.33
C PHE A 71 -10.21 18.35 16.73
N VAL A 72 -9.26 19.18 17.14
CA VAL A 72 -9.51 20.60 17.41
C VAL A 72 -8.98 21.41 16.24
N LYS A 73 -9.83 22.27 15.67
CA LYS A 73 -9.43 23.16 14.58
C LYS A 73 -8.20 23.99 14.99
N PRO A 74 -7.10 23.97 14.22
CA PRO A 74 -5.95 24.82 14.50
C PRO A 74 -6.35 26.29 14.53
N ALA A 75 -5.89 27.01 15.54
CA ALA A 75 -6.04 28.46 15.64
C ALA A 75 -4.76 29.15 15.16
N ARG A 76 -4.89 30.31 14.54
CA ARG A 76 -3.74 31.15 14.20
C ARG A 76 -3.16 31.73 15.48
N HIS A 77 -1.84 31.60 15.65
CA HIS A 77 -1.09 32.17 16.75
C HIS A 77 0.00 33.08 16.21
N ASP A 78 0.23 34.21 16.89
CA ASP A 78 1.36 35.08 16.57
C ASP A 78 2.68 34.38 16.92
N PRO A 79 3.75 34.55 16.12
CA PRO A 79 5.06 34.02 16.46
C PRO A 79 5.55 34.56 17.80
N PRO A 80 6.18 33.73 18.65
CA PRO A 80 6.65 34.16 19.95
C PRO A 80 7.79 35.19 19.80
N GLN A 81 7.90 36.05 20.80
CA GLN A 81 9.07 36.90 20.96
C GLN A 81 10.25 36.06 21.43
N VAL A 82 11.42 36.35 20.86
CA VAL A 82 12.68 35.64 21.12
C VAL A 82 13.77 36.66 21.42
N SER A 83 14.71 36.29 22.26
CA SER A 83 15.80 37.16 22.70
C SER A 83 16.81 37.35 21.56
N ASN A 84 17.16 36.28 20.85
CA ASN A 84 18.02 36.35 19.68
C ASN A 84 17.19 36.51 18.39
N SER A 85 16.89 37.74 18.03
CA SER A 85 16.11 38.08 16.83
C SER A 85 16.84 37.88 15.50
N GLY A 86 18.18 37.72 15.51
CA GLY A 86 18.99 37.58 14.29
C GLY A 86 19.18 36.14 13.80
N TRP A 87 18.81 35.14 14.60
CA TRP A 87 18.92 33.72 14.22
C TRP A 87 17.75 33.20 13.38
N PRO A 88 16.48 33.50 13.70
CA PRO A 88 15.33 33.03 12.91
C PRO A 88 15.38 33.51 11.45
N ARG A 89 15.24 32.59 10.49
CA ARG A 89 15.10 32.90 9.05
C ARG A 89 13.64 33.06 8.63
N ASN A 90 12.72 32.42 9.35
CA ASN A 90 11.27 32.54 9.16
C ASN A 90 10.51 32.49 10.51
N GLU A 91 9.18 32.52 10.45
CA GLU A 91 8.30 32.49 11.63
C GLU A 91 8.37 31.17 12.40
N ILE A 92 8.61 30.04 11.73
CA ILE A 92 8.72 28.70 12.35
C ILE A 92 9.93 28.66 13.29
N ASP A 93 11.04 29.25 12.87
CA ASP A 93 12.27 29.31 13.68
C ASP A 93 12.06 30.02 15.02
N ARG A 94 11.14 31.00 15.08
CA ARG A 94 10.81 31.68 16.34
C ARG A 94 10.16 30.74 17.34
N PHE A 95 9.28 29.84 16.89
CA PHE A 95 8.66 28.83 17.76
C PHE A 95 9.68 27.85 18.31
N LEU A 96 10.67 27.45 17.51
CA LEU A 96 11.76 26.58 17.94
C LEU A 96 12.69 27.31 18.92
N LEU A 97 13.14 28.52 18.57
CA LEU A 97 14.08 29.29 19.38
C LEU A 97 13.48 29.68 20.73
N SER A 98 12.21 30.10 20.78
CA SER A 98 11.53 30.40 22.05
C SER A 98 11.56 29.21 23.01
N ARG A 99 11.38 27.99 22.51
CA ARG A 99 11.45 26.75 23.32
C ARG A 99 12.87 26.41 23.75
N LEU A 100 13.88 26.71 22.92
CA LEU A 100 15.30 26.53 23.27
C LEU A 100 15.71 27.52 24.35
N GLU A 101 15.43 28.82 24.16
CA GLU A 101 15.73 29.89 25.11
C GLU A 101 15.09 29.65 26.47
N ALA A 102 13.81 29.24 26.50
CA ALA A 102 13.11 28.89 27.74
C ALA A 102 13.75 27.73 28.51
N LYS A 103 14.52 26.87 27.82
CA LYS A 103 15.28 25.76 28.41
C LYS A 103 16.76 26.09 28.62
N GLY A 104 17.18 27.34 28.38
CA GLY A 104 18.59 27.74 28.44
C GLY A 104 19.47 27.08 27.36
N LEU A 105 18.86 26.54 26.29
CA LEU A 105 19.56 25.91 25.18
C LEU A 105 19.82 26.91 24.06
N LYS A 106 20.90 26.68 23.31
CA LYS A 106 21.25 27.45 22.11
C LYS A 106 21.09 26.57 20.87
N PRO A 107 20.75 27.14 19.70
CA PRO A 107 20.79 26.41 18.45
C PRO A 107 22.16 25.79 18.19
N SER A 108 22.18 24.61 17.56
CA SER A 108 23.42 24.01 17.09
C SER A 108 24.05 24.85 15.97
N PRO A 109 25.39 24.88 15.85
CA PRO A 109 26.04 25.54 14.72
C PRO A 109 25.64 24.86 13.40
N GLU A 110 25.65 25.64 12.32
CA GLU A 110 25.42 25.13 10.97
C GLU A 110 26.52 24.13 10.58
N ALA A 111 26.15 23.09 9.85
CA ALA A 111 27.12 22.09 9.40
C ALA A 111 28.08 22.71 8.37
N ASP A 112 29.30 22.17 8.28
CA ASP A 112 30.26 22.62 7.27
C ASP A 112 29.73 22.36 5.84
N ARG A 113 30.22 23.15 4.89
CA ARG A 113 29.75 23.12 3.49
C ARG A 113 29.86 21.72 2.86
N ARG A 114 30.90 20.94 3.19
CA ARG A 114 31.09 19.59 2.65
C ARG A 114 30.05 18.62 3.21
N THR A 115 29.70 18.75 4.48
CA THR A 115 28.60 18.02 5.09
C THR A 115 27.25 18.41 4.49
N LEU A 116 27.00 19.70 4.26
CA LEU A 116 25.74 20.19 3.68
C LEU A 116 25.49 19.64 2.27
N VAL A 117 26.47 19.72 1.37
CA VAL A 117 26.30 19.18 0.01
C VAL A 117 26.04 17.68 0.03
N ARG A 118 26.73 16.92 0.89
CA ARG A 118 26.48 15.48 1.02
C ARG A 118 25.05 15.19 1.49
N ARG A 119 24.54 15.94 2.48
CA ARG A 119 23.17 15.78 2.99
C ARG A 119 22.14 16.13 1.92
N LEU A 120 22.27 17.26 1.24
CA LEU A 120 21.36 17.68 0.16
C LEU A 120 21.19 16.59 -0.90
N TYR A 121 22.28 16.04 -1.39
CA TYR A 121 22.25 14.99 -2.42
C TYR A 121 21.61 13.68 -1.90
N LEU A 122 21.94 13.25 -0.69
CA LEU A 122 21.36 12.04 -0.10
C LEU A 122 19.88 12.20 0.24
N ASP A 123 19.48 13.37 0.75
CA ASP A 123 18.12 13.64 1.18
C ASP A 123 17.20 13.86 -0.03
N LEU A 124 17.61 14.67 -1.00
CA LEU A 124 16.76 15.05 -2.14
C LEU A 124 16.74 13.99 -3.24
N ILE A 125 17.88 13.38 -3.58
CA ILE A 125 17.97 12.44 -4.72
C ILE A 125 18.48 11.04 -4.34
N GLY A 126 18.78 10.79 -3.05
CA GLY A 126 19.13 9.45 -2.55
C GLY A 126 20.53 8.95 -2.90
N LEU A 127 21.38 9.78 -3.48
CA LEU A 127 22.71 9.39 -3.97
C LEU A 127 23.77 10.37 -3.48
N PRO A 128 25.02 9.94 -3.24
CA PRO A 128 26.09 10.88 -2.90
C PRO A 128 26.45 11.77 -4.11
N PRO A 129 26.93 13.01 -3.88
CA PRO A 129 27.44 13.86 -4.95
C PRO A 129 28.74 13.31 -5.54
N THR A 130 29.03 13.60 -6.80
CA THR A 130 30.34 13.32 -7.39
C THR A 130 31.42 14.27 -6.82
N PRO A 131 32.72 13.91 -6.92
CA PRO A 131 33.81 14.82 -6.51
C PRO A 131 33.74 16.19 -7.18
N GLU A 132 33.35 16.25 -8.46
CA GLU A 132 33.22 17.49 -9.23
C GLU A 132 32.06 18.35 -8.73
N GLU A 133 30.93 17.73 -8.38
CA GLU A 133 29.76 18.43 -7.80
C GLU A 133 30.09 19.00 -6.42
N VAL A 134 30.82 18.26 -5.58
CA VAL A 134 31.31 18.76 -4.29
C VAL A 134 32.24 19.94 -4.51
N LYS A 135 33.22 19.81 -5.41
CA LYS A 135 34.18 20.88 -5.71
C LYS A 135 33.46 22.14 -6.19
N SER A 136 32.56 22.00 -7.16
CA SER A 136 31.76 23.11 -7.68
C SER A 136 30.97 23.82 -6.59
N TYR A 137 30.34 23.07 -5.67
CA TYR A 137 29.61 23.69 -4.55
C TYR A 137 30.54 24.36 -3.52
N LEU A 138 31.73 23.82 -3.27
CA LEU A 138 32.68 24.42 -2.33
C LEU A 138 33.32 25.70 -2.89
N GLU A 139 33.51 25.77 -4.20
CA GLU A 139 34.09 26.92 -4.90
C GLU A 139 33.05 28.03 -5.18
N ASP A 140 31.75 27.73 -5.10
CA ASP A 140 30.68 28.71 -5.29
C ASP A 140 30.57 29.67 -4.10
N THR A 141 31.01 30.91 -4.31
CA THR A 141 30.98 32.00 -3.31
C THR A 141 29.67 32.79 -3.32
N SER A 142 28.71 32.40 -4.16
CA SER A 142 27.37 33.00 -4.19
C SER A 142 26.72 32.91 -2.80
N PRO A 143 26.10 33.99 -2.30
CA PRO A 143 25.29 33.92 -1.08
C PRO A 143 24.06 33.02 -1.25
N LYS A 144 23.74 32.58 -2.47
CA LYS A 144 22.64 31.67 -2.81
C LYS A 144 23.10 30.27 -3.24
N ALA A 145 24.38 29.93 -3.04
CA ALA A 145 24.93 28.65 -3.50
C ALA A 145 24.14 27.44 -2.96
N TYR A 146 23.67 27.52 -1.71
CA TYR A 146 22.84 26.49 -1.10
C TYR A 146 21.50 26.36 -1.80
N GLU A 147 20.74 27.46 -1.90
CA GLU A 147 19.41 27.50 -2.51
C GLU A 147 19.47 27.09 -3.98
N GLN A 148 20.45 27.56 -4.74
CA GLN A 148 20.65 27.18 -6.13
C GLN A 148 20.92 25.67 -6.30
N LEU A 149 21.66 25.08 -5.36
CA LEU A 149 21.87 23.63 -5.36
C LEU A 149 20.57 22.89 -5.02
N VAL A 150 19.78 23.37 -4.05
CA VAL A 150 18.46 22.80 -3.73
C VAL A 150 17.56 22.81 -4.96
N GLU A 151 17.39 23.96 -5.61
CA GLU A 151 16.58 24.10 -6.82
C GLU A 151 17.05 23.18 -7.94
N LYS A 152 18.38 23.08 -8.16
CA LYS A 152 18.96 22.15 -9.16
C LYS A 152 18.58 20.69 -8.87
N LEU A 153 18.62 20.28 -7.60
CA LEU A 153 18.33 18.90 -7.21
C LEU A 153 16.83 18.59 -7.28
N LEU A 154 15.97 19.53 -6.86
CA LEU A 154 14.51 19.40 -6.96
C LEU A 154 14.04 19.33 -8.42
N ALA A 155 14.65 20.11 -9.32
CA ALA A 155 14.34 20.10 -10.75
C ALA A 155 14.84 18.84 -11.49
N GLY A 156 15.65 18.00 -10.85
CA GLY A 156 16.22 16.80 -11.46
C GLY A 156 15.25 15.61 -11.40
N LYS A 157 15.21 14.79 -12.46
CA LYS A 157 14.32 13.60 -12.54
C LYS A 157 14.44 12.61 -11.37
N ARG A 158 15.61 12.55 -10.74
CA ARG A 158 15.90 11.66 -9.61
C ARG A 158 15.19 12.07 -8.32
N TYR A 159 14.75 13.33 -8.22
CA TYR A 159 13.94 13.80 -7.10
C TYR A 159 12.64 13.00 -7.01
N GLY A 160 11.89 12.91 -8.10
CA GLY A 160 10.66 12.13 -8.15
C GLY A 160 10.87 10.63 -7.97
N GLU A 161 12.00 10.07 -8.46
CA GLU A 161 12.36 8.66 -8.19
C GLU A 161 12.60 8.41 -6.70
N ARG A 162 13.29 9.34 -6.01
CA ARG A 162 13.59 9.25 -4.58
C ARG A 162 12.35 9.43 -3.72
N TRP A 163 11.61 10.51 -3.93
CA TRP A 163 10.45 10.88 -3.10
C TRP A 163 9.22 10.05 -3.44
N GLY A 164 9.05 9.67 -4.71
CA GLY A 164 8.01 8.74 -5.14
C GLY A 164 8.05 7.41 -4.39
N ARG A 165 9.23 6.90 -4.03
CA ARG A 165 9.36 5.68 -3.22
C ARG A 165 8.63 5.79 -1.87
N HIS A 166 8.72 6.93 -1.20
CA HIS A 166 8.04 7.14 0.08
C HIS A 166 6.52 7.15 -0.08
N TRP A 167 6.02 7.71 -1.18
CA TRP A 167 4.60 7.65 -1.50
C TRP A 167 4.15 6.22 -1.87
N LEU A 168 4.95 5.50 -2.64
CA LEU A 168 4.65 4.14 -3.06
C LEU A 168 4.55 3.18 -1.87
N ASP A 169 5.36 3.37 -0.83
CA ASP A 169 5.25 2.63 0.44
C ASP A 169 3.88 2.90 1.10
N LEU A 170 3.42 4.15 1.13
CA LEU A 170 2.11 4.53 1.68
C LEU A 170 0.93 3.98 0.85
N ALA A 171 1.06 4.05 -0.47
CA ALA A 171 0.09 3.52 -1.42
C ALA A 171 0.07 1.98 -1.47
N ARG A 172 0.97 1.30 -0.74
CA ARG A 172 1.12 -0.16 -0.71
C ARG A 172 1.47 -0.75 -2.09
N TYR A 173 2.21 0.01 -2.88
CA TYR A 173 2.58 -0.40 -4.23
C TYR A 173 3.47 -1.65 -4.22
N ALA A 174 3.15 -2.59 -5.10
CA ALA A 174 4.00 -3.71 -5.48
C ALA A 174 3.83 -4.01 -6.98
N ASP A 175 4.88 -4.54 -7.62
CA ASP A 175 4.79 -5.07 -8.99
C ASP A 175 4.07 -6.43 -9.04
N THR A 176 3.66 -6.98 -7.87
CA THR A 176 2.95 -8.25 -7.70
C THR A 176 1.78 -8.11 -6.72
N ASN A 177 0.93 -9.13 -6.60
CA ASN A 177 -0.26 -9.09 -5.74
C ASN A 177 0.03 -9.06 -4.22
N GLY A 178 1.23 -9.46 -3.79
CA GLY A 178 1.64 -9.44 -2.38
C GLY A 178 0.84 -10.35 -1.45
N TYR A 179 0.02 -11.26 -2.00
CA TYR A 179 -0.89 -12.15 -1.28
C TYR A 179 -0.80 -13.57 -1.84
N GLU A 180 -1.17 -14.61 -1.07
CA GLU A 180 -1.07 -16.06 -1.38
C GLU A 180 -0.35 -16.49 -2.69
N GLY A 181 -0.97 -16.30 -3.86
CA GLY A 181 -0.44 -16.73 -5.16
C GLY A 181 0.52 -15.77 -5.87
N ASP A 182 0.68 -14.57 -5.32
CA ASP A 182 1.59 -13.48 -5.70
C ASP A 182 1.85 -13.30 -7.21
N PRO A 183 0.81 -13.26 -8.08
CA PRO A 183 1.03 -13.01 -9.50
C PRO A 183 1.59 -11.61 -9.73
N GLU A 184 2.36 -11.47 -10.81
CA GLU A 184 2.78 -10.16 -11.31
C GLU A 184 1.57 -9.32 -11.73
N TRP A 185 1.63 -8.02 -11.44
CA TRP A 185 0.73 -7.01 -11.97
C TRP A 185 1.34 -6.37 -13.22
N PRO A 186 0.95 -6.79 -14.43
CA PRO A 186 1.63 -6.37 -15.65
C PRO A 186 1.60 -4.86 -15.87
N HIS A 187 0.58 -4.16 -15.35
CA HIS A 187 0.38 -2.73 -15.57
C HIS A 187 0.60 -1.83 -14.35
N ALA A 188 0.97 -2.38 -13.18
CA ALA A 188 1.16 -1.60 -11.95
C ALA A 188 2.20 -0.49 -12.11
N TRP A 189 3.26 -0.75 -12.88
CA TRP A 189 4.35 0.19 -13.11
C TRP A 189 3.91 1.56 -13.63
N ARG A 190 2.78 1.64 -14.35
CA ARG A 190 2.23 2.91 -14.82
C ARG A 190 1.88 3.84 -13.66
N TYR A 191 1.39 3.30 -12.54
CA TYR A 191 1.11 4.07 -11.33
C TYR A 191 2.38 4.53 -10.62
N ARG A 192 3.41 3.68 -10.50
CA ARG A 192 4.73 4.09 -10.01
C ARG A 192 5.25 5.29 -10.80
N ASP A 193 5.13 5.17 -12.11
CA ASP A 193 5.58 6.15 -13.07
C ASP A 193 4.77 7.46 -12.97
N TYR A 194 3.46 7.38 -12.79
CA TYR A 194 2.60 8.52 -12.45
C TYR A 194 3.02 9.23 -11.16
N VAL A 195 3.33 8.49 -10.09
CA VAL A 195 3.78 9.07 -8.82
C VAL A 195 5.11 9.81 -9.02
N VAL A 196 6.08 9.19 -9.73
CA VAL A 196 7.37 9.82 -10.03
C VAL A 196 7.19 11.11 -10.83
N ASP A 197 6.29 11.11 -11.82
CA ASP A 197 5.99 12.29 -12.63
C ASP A 197 5.30 13.39 -11.81
N ALA A 198 4.38 13.02 -10.91
CA ALA A 198 3.71 13.98 -10.03
C ALA A 198 4.72 14.76 -9.16
N PHE A 199 5.73 14.09 -8.61
CA PHE A 199 6.81 14.77 -7.88
C PHE A 199 7.70 15.61 -8.79
N ASN A 200 8.12 15.09 -9.95
CA ASN A 200 9.02 15.80 -10.86
C ASN A 200 8.37 17.03 -11.52
N ASN A 201 7.05 17.03 -11.67
CA ASN A 201 6.29 18.12 -12.25
C ASN A 201 5.68 19.06 -11.20
N ASP A 202 6.04 18.89 -9.91
CA ASP A 202 5.50 19.68 -8.79
C ASP A 202 3.96 19.73 -8.79
N LYS A 203 3.32 18.56 -8.95
CA LYS A 203 1.86 18.46 -9.02
C LYS A 203 1.25 18.98 -7.70
N PRO A 204 0.29 19.92 -7.74
CA PRO A 204 -0.40 20.38 -6.55
C PRO A 204 -0.97 19.20 -5.75
N TYR A 205 -0.77 19.22 -4.43
CA TYR A 205 -1.09 18.09 -3.57
C TYR A 205 -2.60 17.77 -3.57
N ASP A 206 -3.45 18.78 -3.63
CA ASP A 206 -4.90 18.64 -3.77
C ASP A 206 -5.28 17.92 -5.07
N GLN A 207 -4.69 18.31 -6.19
CA GLN A 207 -4.88 17.64 -7.48
C GLN A 207 -4.37 16.19 -7.43
N PHE A 208 -3.20 15.96 -6.85
CA PHE A 208 -2.62 14.62 -6.71
C PHE A 208 -3.51 13.67 -5.87
N ILE A 209 -4.14 14.17 -4.81
CA ILE A 209 -5.13 13.41 -4.02
C ILE A 209 -6.38 13.11 -4.86
N LEU A 210 -6.96 14.14 -5.49
CA LEU A 210 -8.20 14.02 -6.25
C LEU A 210 -8.07 13.00 -7.38
N GLU A 211 -6.97 13.00 -8.12
CA GLU A 211 -6.73 12.04 -9.20
C GLU A 211 -6.66 10.58 -8.70
N GLN A 212 -6.13 10.35 -7.49
CA GLN A 212 -5.99 9.00 -6.93
C GLN A 212 -7.29 8.42 -6.34
N ILE A 213 -8.20 9.28 -5.87
CA ILE A 213 -9.47 8.87 -5.27
C ILE A 213 -10.64 8.96 -6.27
N ALA A 214 -10.57 9.91 -7.19
CA ALA A 214 -11.70 10.35 -8.02
C ALA A 214 -11.25 10.78 -9.44
N GLY A 215 -10.23 10.13 -10.00
CA GLY A 215 -9.70 10.41 -11.34
C GLY A 215 -10.72 10.31 -12.49
N ASP A 216 -11.81 9.57 -12.29
CA ASP A 216 -12.94 9.39 -13.19
C ASP A 216 -14.08 10.40 -12.99
N GLU A 217 -14.06 11.18 -11.91
CA GLU A 217 -15.11 12.15 -11.55
C GLU A 217 -14.75 13.60 -11.93
N PHE A 218 -13.73 13.80 -12.79
CA PHE A 218 -13.30 15.13 -13.23
C PHE A 218 -14.19 15.76 -14.31
N PHE A 219 -15.17 15.01 -14.84
CA PHE A 219 -16.06 15.53 -15.87
C PHE A 219 -17.39 15.98 -15.28
N GLN A 220 -17.73 17.25 -15.49
CA GLN A 220 -19.09 17.74 -15.31
C GLN A 220 -19.93 17.29 -16.51
N VAL A 221 -20.29 16.01 -16.59
CA VAL A 221 -21.29 15.58 -17.58
C VAL A 221 -22.53 15.09 -16.85
N GLU A 222 -23.35 16.05 -16.43
CA GLU A 222 -24.75 15.77 -16.14
C GLU A 222 -25.36 15.09 -17.38
N ASN A 223 -25.78 13.83 -17.24
CA ASN A 223 -26.55 13.04 -18.22
C ASN A 223 -25.79 12.31 -19.35
N ALA A 224 -24.46 12.19 -19.33
CA ALA A 224 -23.77 11.22 -20.21
C ALA A 224 -23.86 9.81 -19.62
N VAL A 225 -24.50 8.91 -20.34
CA VAL A 225 -24.63 7.50 -19.97
C VAL A 225 -24.22 6.63 -21.17
N PRO A 226 -23.04 5.98 -21.13
CA PRO A 226 -22.02 6.05 -20.07
C PRO A 226 -21.20 7.36 -20.11
N PRO A 227 -20.55 7.76 -18.99
CA PRO A 227 -19.62 8.88 -18.99
C PRO A 227 -18.43 8.63 -19.94
N PRO A 228 -17.78 9.69 -20.46
CA PRO A 228 -16.57 9.53 -21.25
C PRO A 228 -15.45 8.90 -20.40
N PRO A 229 -14.52 8.15 -21.02
CA PRO A 229 -13.39 7.59 -20.27
C PRO A 229 -12.52 8.71 -19.67
N PRO A 230 -11.97 8.53 -18.45
CA PRO A 230 -11.02 9.47 -17.86
C PRO A 230 -9.83 9.75 -18.76
N GLU A 231 -9.28 10.96 -18.60
CA GLU A 231 -7.96 11.28 -19.15
C GLU A 231 -6.96 10.20 -18.71
N PRO A 232 -6.04 9.77 -19.60
CA PRO A 232 -5.28 8.55 -19.31
C PRO A 232 -4.39 8.65 -18.06
N GLU A 233 -3.87 9.85 -17.75
CA GLU A 233 -3.12 10.10 -16.53
C GLU A 233 -3.98 9.87 -15.26
N LYS A 234 -5.20 10.43 -15.24
CA LYS A 234 -6.15 10.30 -14.13
C LYS A 234 -6.66 8.86 -13.98
N ALA A 235 -6.86 8.17 -15.10
CA ALA A 235 -7.19 6.75 -15.11
C ALA A 235 -6.06 5.90 -14.49
N VAL A 236 -4.80 6.22 -14.78
CA VAL A 236 -3.65 5.55 -14.14
C VAL A 236 -3.59 5.86 -12.65
N ALA A 237 -3.85 7.10 -12.24
CA ALA A 237 -3.84 7.52 -10.84
C ALA A 237 -4.81 6.72 -9.94
N LEU A 238 -5.99 6.36 -10.47
CA LEU A 238 -6.98 5.51 -9.80
C LEU A 238 -6.48 4.11 -9.42
N THR A 239 -5.32 3.70 -9.92
CA THR A 239 -4.64 2.48 -9.48
C THR A 239 -4.40 2.47 -7.96
N PHE A 240 -4.27 3.63 -7.30
CA PHE A 240 -4.17 3.74 -5.84
C PHE A 240 -5.22 2.88 -5.11
N LEU A 241 -6.47 2.88 -5.59
CA LEU A 241 -7.57 2.12 -4.97
C LEU A 241 -7.43 0.60 -5.14
N ARG A 242 -6.49 0.12 -5.96
CA ARG A 242 -6.26 -1.30 -6.25
C ARG A 242 -4.99 -1.88 -5.65
N LEU A 243 -4.14 -1.07 -5.03
CA LEU A 243 -2.84 -1.53 -4.52
C LEU A 243 -2.91 -2.21 -3.16
N ALA A 244 -4.07 -2.17 -2.48
CA ALA A 244 -4.23 -2.89 -1.24
C ALA A 244 -4.31 -4.42 -1.49
N PRO A 245 -3.81 -5.25 -0.56
CA PRO A 245 -3.75 -6.70 -0.76
C PRO A 245 -5.15 -7.33 -0.61
N PHE A 246 -5.82 -7.64 -1.72
CA PHE A 246 -7.06 -8.40 -1.73
C PHE A 246 -6.98 -9.58 -2.71
N ASN A 247 -7.66 -10.68 -2.37
CA ASN A 247 -7.52 -11.94 -3.10
C ASN A 247 -8.46 -11.99 -4.31
N ARG A 248 -7.88 -12.27 -5.50
CA ARG A 248 -8.55 -12.54 -6.79
C ARG A 248 -9.57 -11.46 -7.20
N THR A 249 -10.13 -11.57 -8.40
CA THR A 249 -11.30 -10.76 -8.77
C THR A 249 -12.37 -10.93 -7.68
N PRO A 250 -13.07 -9.87 -7.22
CA PRO A 250 -14.04 -9.96 -6.13
C PRO A 250 -15.32 -10.65 -6.60
N VAL A 251 -15.24 -11.96 -6.84
CA VAL A 251 -16.37 -12.79 -7.32
C VAL A 251 -17.31 -13.15 -6.16
N SER A 252 -16.80 -13.25 -4.92
CA SER A 252 -17.60 -13.47 -3.71
C SER A 252 -17.87 -12.17 -2.94
N GLU A 253 -18.95 -12.14 -2.17
CA GLU A 253 -19.26 -11.03 -1.26
C GLU A 253 -18.16 -10.81 -0.21
N GLU A 254 -17.50 -11.88 0.23
CA GLU A 254 -16.37 -11.82 1.16
C GLU A 254 -15.15 -11.10 0.54
N ASN A 255 -14.82 -11.41 -0.72
CA ASN A 255 -13.72 -10.73 -1.42
C ASN A 255 -14.07 -9.26 -1.68
N ARG A 256 -15.35 -8.98 -1.97
CA ARG A 256 -15.86 -7.61 -2.11
C ARG A 256 -15.76 -6.82 -0.80
N ASP A 257 -16.15 -7.42 0.33
CA ASP A 257 -16.02 -6.82 1.66
C ASP A 257 -14.55 -6.50 1.99
N SER A 258 -13.65 -7.43 1.69
CA SER A 258 -12.21 -7.29 1.92
C SER A 258 -11.63 -6.16 1.08
N LEU A 259 -11.89 -6.13 -0.22
CA LEU A 259 -11.49 -5.05 -1.14
C LEU A 259 -11.89 -3.66 -0.60
N LEU A 260 -13.18 -3.49 -0.29
CA LEU A 260 -13.72 -2.22 0.18
C LEU A 260 -13.16 -1.82 1.55
N SER A 261 -12.95 -2.80 2.44
CA SER A 261 -12.34 -2.56 3.76
C SER A 261 -10.88 -2.11 3.63
N GLU A 262 -10.13 -2.70 2.71
CA GLU A 262 -8.74 -2.37 2.45
C GLU A 262 -8.59 -0.99 1.78
N MET A 263 -9.46 -0.64 0.82
CA MET A 263 -9.57 0.72 0.25
C MET A 263 -9.83 1.74 1.36
N THR A 264 -10.82 1.49 2.21
CA THR A 264 -11.21 2.37 3.33
C THR A 264 -10.05 2.58 4.30
N SER A 265 -9.38 1.49 4.67
CA SER A 265 -8.25 1.53 5.61
C SER A 265 -7.06 2.27 5.02
N THR A 266 -6.75 2.04 3.74
CA THR A 266 -5.63 2.68 3.04
C THR A 266 -5.88 4.16 2.86
N ALA A 267 -7.06 4.56 2.35
CA ALA A 267 -7.42 5.96 2.20
C ALA A 267 -7.41 6.72 3.54
N GLY A 268 -7.95 6.11 4.60
CA GLY A 268 -7.92 6.71 5.94
C GLY A 268 -6.51 6.90 6.49
N SER A 269 -5.62 5.93 6.32
CA SER A 269 -4.24 6.03 6.82
C SER A 269 -3.39 6.98 5.98
N VAL A 270 -3.54 6.98 4.65
CA VAL A 270 -2.71 7.79 3.75
C VAL A 270 -3.14 9.26 3.74
N PHE A 271 -4.44 9.54 3.63
CA PHE A 271 -4.91 10.92 3.44
C PHE A 271 -5.38 11.60 4.72
N LEU A 272 -5.87 10.84 5.71
CA LEU A 272 -6.32 11.41 6.99
C LEU A 272 -5.27 11.26 8.10
N GLY A 273 -4.24 10.43 7.90
CA GLY A 273 -3.28 10.09 8.95
C GLY A 273 -3.92 9.32 10.11
N LEU A 274 -5.05 8.64 9.86
CA LEU A 274 -5.83 7.94 10.89
C LEU A 274 -5.88 6.44 10.61
N THR A 275 -5.72 5.64 11.66
CA THR A 275 -5.86 4.17 11.61
C THR A 275 -7.33 3.73 11.62
N VAL A 276 -8.13 4.28 10.71
CA VAL A 276 -9.57 4.01 10.59
C VAL A 276 -9.86 2.51 10.44
N GLY A 277 -8.96 1.75 9.82
CA GLY A 277 -9.06 0.29 9.70
C GLY A 277 -9.21 -0.47 11.02
N CYS A 278 -8.65 0.04 12.13
CA CYS A 278 -8.85 -0.57 13.45
C CYS A 278 -10.31 -0.50 13.90
N ALA A 279 -11.07 0.48 13.41
CA ALA A 279 -12.48 0.64 13.72
C ALA A 279 -13.39 -0.36 12.97
N LYS A 280 -12.84 -1.24 12.12
CA LYS A 280 -13.60 -2.27 11.39
C LYS A 280 -14.35 -3.20 12.33
N CYS A 281 -13.71 -3.66 13.41
CA CYS A 281 -14.24 -4.72 14.28
C CYS A 281 -14.80 -4.20 15.61
N HIS A 282 -14.36 -3.03 16.07
CA HIS A 282 -14.74 -2.41 17.33
C HIS A 282 -14.48 -0.90 17.27
N ASP A 283 -15.00 -0.10 18.21
CA ASP A 283 -14.65 1.32 18.28
C ASP A 283 -13.12 1.48 18.46
N HIS A 284 -12.53 2.45 17.78
CA HIS A 284 -11.08 2.63 17.74
C HIS A 284 -10.49 2.78 19.17
N LYS A 285 -9.33 2.16 19.41
CA LYS A 285 -8.77 2.00 20.76
C LYS A 285 -8.41 3.31 21.44
N TYR A 286 -7.89 4.28 20.68
CA TYR A 286 -7.35 5.54 21.19
C TYR A 286 -8.14 6.75 20.67
N ASP A 287 -8.32 6.83 19.35
CA ASP A 287 -9.11 7.88 18.71
C ASP A 287 -10.62 7.73 18.89
N LEU A 288 -11.33 8.87 18.83
CA LEU A 288 -12.79 8.96 18.93
C LEU A 288 -13.49 8.55 17.62
N LEU A 289 -13.12 7.38 17.09
CA LEU A 289 -13.67 6.83 15.85
C LEU A 289 -14.52 5.60 16.17
N PRO A 290 -15.87 5.74 16.22
CA PRO A 290 -16.73 4.59 16.45
C PRO A 290 -16.76 3.68 15.22
N GLN A 291 -17.03 2.39 15.44
CA GLN A 291 -17.08 1.38 14.37
C GLN A 291 -18.05 1.78 13.23
N ARG A 292 -19.17 2.42 13.57
CA ARG A 292 -20.13 2.91 12.57
C ARG A 292 -19.52 3.86 11.54
N ASP A 293 -18.52 4.65 11.92
CA ASP A 293 -17.91 5.64 11.02
C ASP A 293 -16.94 4.97 10.04
N PHE A 294 -16.33 3.82 10.41
CA PHE A 294 -15.62 2.97 9.44
C PHE A 294 -16.56 2.52 8.31
N TYR A 295 -17.75 2.00 8.66
CA TYR A 295 -18.71 1.53 7.66
C TYR A 295 -19.33 2.66 6.84
N ARG A 296 -19.52 3.86 7.42
CA ARG A 296 -19.92 5.06 6.67
C ARG A 296 -18.86 5.49 5.67
N LEU A 297 -17.58 5.47 6.05
CA LEU A 297 -16.49 5.77 5.12
C LEU A 297 -16.39 4.73 4.01
N LYS A 298 -16.55 3.45 4.36
CA LYS A 298 -16.59 2.35 3.39
C LYS A 298 -17.71 2.47 2.37
N ALA A 299 -18.85 3.06 2.75
CA ALA A 299 -19.98 3.25 1.84
C ALA A 299 -19.63 4.13 0.62
N PHE A 300 -18.68 5.07 0.74
CA PHE A 300 -18.21 5.88 -0.40
C PHE A 300 -17.57 5.01 -1.50
N PHE A 301 -16.89 3.94 -1.13
CA PHE A 301 -16.24 3.04 -2.09
C PHE A 301 -17.17 1.93 -2.59
N SER A 302 -18.39 1.82 -2.06
CA SER A 302 -19.29 0.67 -2.33
C SER A 302 -19.70 0.53 -3.80
N THR A 303 -19.60 1.59 -4.59
CA THR A 303 -19.91 1.61 -6.02
C THR A 303 -18.70 1.25 -6.90
N VAL A 304 -17.48 1.22 -6.35
CA VAL A 304 -16.24 0.92 -7.07
C VAL A 304 -16.26 -0.50 -7.63
N GLN A 305 -16.07 -0.67 -8.93
CA GLN A 305 -15.97 -1.95 -9.62
C GLN A 305 -14.59 -2.17 -10.21
N ILE A 306 -14.27 -3.45 -10.35
CA ILE A 306 -13.07 -3.93 -11.05
C ILE A 306 -13.56 -4.76 -12.23
N THR A 307 -13.15 -4.43 -13.45
CA THR A 307 -13.62 -5.15 -14.64
C THR A 307 -13.22 -6.62 -14.60
N ASN A 308 -14.20 -7.52 -14.62
CA ASN A 308 -13.93 -8.95 -14.65
C ASN A 308 -13.62 -9.39 -16.09
N THR A 309 -12.35 -9.33 -16.49
CA THR A 309 -11.88 -9.78 -17.82
C THR A 309 -11.57 -11.29 -17.87
N GLY A 310 -11.89 -12.07 -16.82
CA GLY A 310 -11.45 -13.47 -16.68
C GLY A 310 -9.96 -13.63 -16.31
N ARG A 311 -9.19 -12.54 -16.23
CA ARG A 311 -7.87 -12.47 -15.58
C ARG A 311 -8.05 -12.04 -14.12
N ALA A 312 -7.20 -12.53 -13.23
CA ALA A 312 -7.22 -12.08 -11.84
C ALA A 312 -7.08 -10.55 -11.78
N GLY A 313 -8.07 -9.87 -11.22
CA GLY A 313 -8.01 -8.44 -10.94
C GLY A 313 -8.37 -7.50 -12.08
N GLY A 314 -8.57 -7.91 -13.33
CA GLY A 314 -9.08 -7.00 -14.38
C GLY A 314 -8.18 -5.81 -14.76
N PHE A 315 -8.32 -5.27 -15.97
CA PHE A 315 -7.61 -4.05 -16.40
C PHE A 315 -8.51 -3.19 -17.28
N GLU A 316 -8.31 -1.87 -17.21
CA GLU A 316 -9.01 -0.91 -18.08
C GLU A 316 -8.12 -0.51 -19.24
N PRO A 317 -8.64 -0.46 -20.48
CA PRO A 317 -7.90 0.11 -21.60
C PRO A 317 -7.68 1.60 -21.32
N VAL A 318 -6.41 1.99 -21.29
CA VAL A 318 -5.99 3.35 -20.99
C VAL A 318 -4.89 3.73 -21.96
N GLU A 319 -5.13 4.80 -22.72
CA GLU A 319 -4.16 5.35 -23.66
C GLU A 319 -2.87 5.83 -22.95
N PHE A 320 -1.87 6.19 -23.74
CA PHE A 320 -0.60 6.69 -23.22
C PHE A 320 -0.72 8.18 -22.86
N TYR A 321 -0.23 8.60 -21.69
CA TYR A 321 -0.22 10.03 -21.30
C TYR A 321 1.18 10.66 -21.40
N ARG A 322 2.24 9.86 -21.36
CA ARG A 322 3.60 10.40 -21.43
C ARG A 322 4.03 10.69 -22.86
N PRO A 323 4.72 11.82 -23.12
CA PRO A 323 5.28 12.12 -24.44
C PRO A 323 6.20 10.99 -24.94
N GLY A 324 5.94 10.46 -26.14
CA GLY A 324 6.74 9.41 -26.78
C GLY A 324 6.53 7.99 -26.24
N GLU A 325 5.67 7.79 -25.23
CA GLU A 325 5.43 6.48 -24.62
C GLU A 325 4.79 5.49 -25.60
N LYS A 326 3.86 5.97 -26.45
CA LYS A 326 3.22 5.16 -27.50
C LYS A 326 4.24 4.61 -28.50
N ASP A 327 5.15 5.47 -28.98
CA ASP A 327 6.18 5.06 -29.95
C ASP A 327 7.19 4.12 -29.30
N TRP A 328 7.63 4.43 -28.08
CA TRP A 328 8.55 3.57 -27.32
C TRP A 328 7.97 2.18 -27.04
N THR A 329 6.73 2.10 -26.54
CA THR A 329 6.05 0.82 -26.29
C THR A 329 5.85 0.05 -27.59
N GLY A 330 5.46 0.71 -28.68
CA GLY A 330 5.34 0.10 -30.01
C GLY A 330 6.64 -0.53 -30.50
N GLN A 331 7.75 0.20 -30.44
CA GLN A 331 9.08 -0.30 -30.82
C GLN A 331 9.52 -1.50 -29.96
N LYS A 332 9.33 -1.42 -28.65
CA LYS A 332 9.68 -2.51 -27.72
C LYS A 332 8.82 -3.75 -27.93
N ARG A 333 7.51 -3.60 -28.11
CA ARG A 333 6.60 -4.72 -28.40
C ARG A 333 6.95 -5.39 -29.72
N ALA A 334 7.26 -4.63 -30.77
CA ALA A 334 7.71 -5.19 -32.05
C ALA A 334 9.01 -6.01 -31.89
N LEU A 335 9.99 -5.47 -31.16
CA LEU A 335 11.23 -6.17 -30.83
C LEU A 335 10.97 -7.48 -30.07
N TYR A 336 10.17 -7.43 -29.00
CA TYR A 336 9.88 -8.61 -28.18
C TYR A 336 9.05 -9.64 -28.92
N THR A 337 8.13 -9.23 -29.80
CA THR A 337 7.36 -10.14 -30.65
C THR A 337 8.28 -10.89 -31.62
N LYS A 338 9.24 -10.20 -32.24
CA LYS A 338 10.26 -10.84 -33.09
C LYS A 338 11.12 -11.83 -32.30
N GLN A 339 11.56 -11.45 -31.10
CA GLN A 339 12.32 -12.34 -30.21
C GLN A 339 11.50 -13.54 -29.73
N LEU A 340 10.20 -13.36 -29.50
CA LEU A 340 9.28 -14.41 -29.10
C LEU A 340 9.14 -15.45 -30.19
N ALA A 341 8.85 -15.02 -31.43
CA ALA A 341 8.74 -15.93 -32.58
C ALA A 341 10.03 -16.72 -32.81
N ALA A 342 11.20 -16.08 -32.70
CA ALA A 342 12.48 -16.77 -32.78
C ALA A 342 12.69 -17.78 -31.64
N SER A 343 12.33 -17.41 -30.41
CA SER A 343 12.47 -18.31 -29.24
C SER A 343 11.49 -19.49 -29.29
N GLU A 344 10.28 -19.29 -29.83
CA GLU A 344 9.30 -20.35 -30.05
C GLU A 344 9.78 -21.34 -31.12
N ALA A 345 10.36 -20.85 -32.22
CA ALA A 345 10.98 -21.71 -33.24
C ALA A 345 12.21 -22.49 -32.71
N GLU A 346 13.05 -21.84 -31.90
CA GLU A 346 14.19 -22.51 -31.22
C GLU A 346 13.70 -23.64 -30.30
N LEU A 347 12.65 -23.39 -29.48
CA LEU A 347 12.08 -24.42 -28.62
C LEU A 347 11.43 -25.55 -29.43
N GLU A 348 10.76 -25.22 -30.52
CA GLU A 348 10.13 -26.20 -31.40
C GLU A 348 11.15 -27.17 -32.01
N GLU A 349 12.30 -26.66 -32.44
CA GLU A 349 13.39 -27.51 -32.93
C GLU A 349 14.03 -28.32 -31.81
N PHE A 350 14.29 -27.69 -30.66
CA PHE A 350 14.90 -28.33 -29.50
C PHE A 350 14.06 -29.48 -28.93
N GLN A 351 12.72 -29.37 -28.96
CA GLN A 351 11.83 -30.37 -28.39
C GLN A 351 11.66 -31.63 -29.26
N LYS A 352 11.92 -31.58 -30.58
CA LYS A 352 11.77 -32.74 -31.48
C LYS A 352 12.46 -34.02 -30.99
N PRO A 353 13.78 -34.03 -30.71
CA PRO A 353 14.45 -35.24 -30.21
C PRO A 353 13.95 -35.66 -28.81
N LEU A 354 13.49 -34.72 -27.98
CA LEU A 354 12.95 -35.01 -26.65
C LEU A 354 11.56 -35.68 -26.73
N LEU A 355 10.73 -35.28 -27.69
CA LEU A 355 9.44 -35.92 -27.96
C LEU A 355 9.62 -37.36 -28.43
N GLU A 356 10.60 -37.63 -29.28
CA GLU A 356 10.97 -38.99 -29.70
C GLU A 356 11.43 -39.85 -28.52
N LYS A 357 12.25 -39.30 -27.62
CA LYS A 357 12.67 -39.98 -26.38
C LYS A 357 11.51 -40.28 -25.43
N LEU A 358 10.49 -39.43 -25.41
CA LEU A 358 9.33 -39.57 -24.53
C LEU A 358 8.34 -40.65 -25.01
N LEU A 359 8.19 -40.81 -26.32
CA LEU A 359 7.16 -41.68 -26.92
C LEU A 359 7.16 -43.13 -26.40
N PRO A 360 8.31 -43.82 -26.22
CA PRO A 360 8.32 -45.17 -25.66
C PRO A 360 7.76 -45.24 -24.23
N ALA A 361 8.02 -44.23 -23.40
CA ALA A 361 7.48 -44.18 -22.04
C ALA A 361 5.96 -43.97 -22.06
N LEU A 362 5.45 -43.11 -22.94
CA LEU A 362 4.01 -42.91 -23.13
C LEU A 362 3.30 -44.17 -23.61
N LYS A 363 3.87 -44.89 -24.59
CA LYS A 363 3.30 -46.15 -25.10
C LYS A 363 3.22 -47.25 -24.04
N LYS A 364 4.15 -47.28 -23.08
CA LYS A 364 4.09 -48.22 -21.95
C LYS A 364 2.90 -47.94 -21.02
N GLN A 365 2.51 -46.67 -20.86
CA GLN A 365 1.34 -46.30 -20.07
C GLN A 365 0.03 -46.43 -20.84
N LYS A 366 0.05 -46.04 -22.12
CA LYS A 366 -1.10 -46.00 -23.03
C LYS A 366 -0.69 -46.54 -24.41
N PRO A 367 -0.86 -47.85 -24.67
CA PRO A 367 -0.41 -48.51 -25.90
C PRO A 367 -0.93 -47.89 -27.20
N GLU A 368 -2.08 -47.23 -27.14
CA GLU A 368 -2.72 -46.52 -28.26
C GLU A 368 -2.05 -45.19 -28.65
N THR A 369 -1.09 -44.71 -27.87
CA THR A 369 -0.42 -43.41 -28.10
C THR A 369 0.43 -43.46 -29.38
N LYS A 370 0.07 -42.63 -30.37
CA LYS A 370 0.77 -42.58 -31.66
C LYS A 370 1.94 -41.60 -31.66
N GLU A 371 1.82 -40.49 -30.95
CA GLU A 371 2.80 -39.39 -30.91
C GLU A 371 2.87 -38.78 -29.51
N ALA A 372 4.02 -38.20 -29.17
CA ALA A 372 4.19 -37.38 -27.97
C ALA A 372 3.93 -35.92 -28.34
N THR A 373 3.20 -35.19 -27.49
CA THR A 373 2.93 -33.76 -27.73
C THR A 373 3.84 -32.85 -26.90
N PRO A 374 4.03 -31.57 -27.31
CA PRO A 374 4.75 -30.58 -26.49
C PRO A 374 4.23 -30.48 -25.05
N LYS A 375 2.92 -30.66 -24.86
CA LYS A 375 2.28 -30.65 -23.53
C LYS A 375 2.64 -31.88 -22.70
N ASP A 376 2.79 -33.04 -23.34
CA ASP A 376 3.27 -34.26 -22.65
C ASP A 376 4.73 -34.08 -22.23
N LEU A 377 5.55 -33.47 -23.08
CA LEU A 377 6.94 -33.16 -22.78
C LEU A 377 7.07 -32.15 -21.64
N GLU A 378 6.31 -31.06 -21.67
CA GLU A 378 6.24 -30.07 -20.60
C GLU A 378 5.91 -30.75 -19.26
N ARG A 379 4.88 -31.59 -19.24
CA ARG A 379 4.47 -32.35 -18.03
C ARG A 379 5.56 -33.31 -17.54
N ALA A 380 6.25 -33.98 -18.45
CA ALA A 380 7.34 -34.91 -18.13
C ALA A 380 8.59 -34.19 -17.62
N ILE A 381 8.91 -33.02 -18.18
CA ILE A 381 10.09 -32.21 -17.81
C ILE A 381 9.82 -31.32 -16.60
N LEU A 382 8.60 -30.88 -16.31
CA LEU A 382 8.29 -30.05 -15.14
C LEU A 382 7.87 -30.88 -13.92
N GLY A 383 7.51 -32.14 -14.10
CA GLY A 383 7.16 -33.05 -13.01
C GLY A 383 5.73 -32.91 -12.50
N GLU A 384 4.86 -32.25 -13.26
CA GLU A 384 3.45 -32.00 -12.90
C GLU A 384 2.53 -33.20 -13.23
N SER A 385 3.07 -34.40 -13.42
CA SER A 385 2.28 -35.55 -13.84
C SER A 385 2.87 -36.91 -13.47
N ASN A 386 1.99 -37.91 -13.37
CA ASN A 386 2.33 -39.35 -13.30
C ASN A 386 2.76 -39.94 -14.67
N VAL A 387 3.08 -39.09 -15.67
CA VAL A 387 3.36 -39.52 -17.06
C VAL A 387 4.74 -40.17 -17.19
N VAL A 388 5.69 -39.76 -16.35
CA VAL A 388 6.98 -40.45 -16.17
C VAL A 388 7.14 -40.64 -14.67
N ASP A 389 7.45 -41.87 -14.25
CA ASP A 389 7.83 -42.16 -12.87
C ASP A 389 8.92 -41.16 -12.45
N PRO A 390 8.71 -40.33 -11.40
CA PRO A 390 9.70 -39.35 -10.96
C PRO A 390 11.08 -39.96 -10.72
N ALA A 391 11.15 -41.25 -10.35
CA ALA A 391 12.39 -41.99 -10.15
C ALA A 391 13.12 -42.36 -11.46
N LYS A 392 12.42 -42.35 -12.61
CA LYS A 392 12.96 -42.71 -13.94
C LYS A 392 13.09 -41.53 -14.89
N ARG A 393 12.75 -40.32 -14.42
CA ARG A 393 12.87 -39.08 -15.20
C ARG A 393 14.31 -38.81 -15.62
N ASP A 394 15.26 -39.14 -14.75
CA ASP A 394 16.70 -39.01 -15.01
C ASP A 394 17.22 -40.08 -16.01
N GLU A 395 16.46 -41.15 -16.25
CA GLU A 395 16.77 -42.18 -17.25
C GLU A 395 16.31 -41.76 -18.66
N THR A 396 15.25 -40.94 -18.75
CA THR A 396 14.65 -40.52 -20.03
C THR A 396 15.25 -39.21 -20.56
N PHE A 397 15.52 -38.26 -19.66
CA PHE A 397 16.10 -36.95 -19.99
C PHE A 397 17.29 -36.64 -19.09
N THR A 398 18.39 -36.22 -19.70
CA THR A 398 19.56 -35.77 -18.94
C THR A 398 19.23 -34.50 -18.15
N ALA A 399 20.00 -34.23 -17.09
CA ALA A 399 19.87 -32.97 -16.35
C ALA A 399 20.06 -31.73 -17.25
N ALA A 400 21.02 -31.79 -18.18
CA ALA A 400 21.29 -30.71 -19.11
C ALA A 400 20.12 -30.46 -20.08
N GLU A 401 19.48 -31.51 -20.60
CA GLU A 401 18.31 -31.36 -21.48
C GLU A 401 17.11 -30.74 -20.76
N ARG A 402 16.84 -31.18 -19.52
CA ARG A 402 15.76 -30.60 -18.70
C ARG A 402 16.02 -29.13 -18.41
N GLU A 403 17.26 -28.79 -18.10
CA GLU A 403 17.61 -27.41 -17.81
C GLU A 403 17.53 -26.53 -19.06
N ALA A 404 18.06 -27.00 -20.19
CA ALA A 404 17.93 -26.30 -21.47
C ALA A 404 16.45 -26.08 -21.85
N TYR A 405 15.60 -27.10 -21.69
CA TYR A 405 14.15 -26.96 -21.92
C TYR A 405 13.55 -25.86 -21.03
N ARG A 406 13.85 -25.86 -19.72
CA ARG A 406 13.36 -24.84 -18.79
C ARG A 406 13.80 -23.44 -19.19
N LEU A 407 15.05 -23.27 -19.60
CA LEU A 407 15.58 -21.97 -20.05
C LEU A 407 14.85 -21.47 -21.31
N HIS A 408 14.60 -22.34 -22.28
CA HIS A 408 13.81 -22.00 -23.48
C HIS A 408 12.36 -21.61 -23.10
N ALA A 409 11.68 -22.43 -22.29
CA ALA A 409 10.32 -22.16 -21.84
C ALA A 409 10.21 -20.88 -21.00
N GLN A 410 11.18 -20.62 -20.12
CA GLN A 410 11.24 -19.42 -19.30
C GLN A 410 11.46 -18.17 -20.18
N ARG A 411 12.33 -18.24 -21.20
CA ARG A 411 12.57 -17.14 -22.14
C ARG A 411 11.28 -16.74 -22.87
N ILE A 412 10.52 -17.71 -23.38
CA ILE A 412 9.21 -17.49 -24.02
C ILE A 412 8.24 -16.84 -23.03
N THR A 413 8.15 -17.37 -21.80
CA THR A 413 7.28 -16.84 -20.75
C THR A 413 7.60 -15.38 -20.42
N VAL A 414 8.89 -15.05 -20.23
CA VAL A 414 9.35 -13.68 -19.96
C VAL A 414 9.03 -12.74 -21.13
N LEU A 415 9.20 -13.19 -22.37
CA LEU A 415 8.87 -12.39 -23.55
C LEU A 415 7.37 -12.10 -23.66
N LYS A 416 6.51 -13.10 -23.41
CA LYS A 416 5.04 -12.92 -23.35
C LYS A 416 4.65 -11.88 -22.29
N LYS A 417 5.18 -12.01 -21.07
CA LYS A 417 4.96 -11.04 -19.98
C LYS A 417 5.45 -9.63 -20.33
N ARG A 418 6.61 -9.50 -20.98
CA ARG A 418 7.13 -8.20 -21.44
C ARG A 418 6.26 -7.54 -22.50
N ILE A 419 5.68 -8.33 -23.41
CA ILE A 419 4.74 -7.82 -24.42
C ILE A 419 3.46 -7.34 -23.74
N GLU A 420 2.88 -8.15 -22.84
CA GLU A 420 1.69 -7.80 -22.06
C GLU A 420 1.90 -6.52 -21.23
N ARG A 421 3.01 -6.43 -20.50
CA ARG A 421 3.36 -5.26 -19.66
C ARG A 421 3.33 -3.91 -20.41
N LEU A 422 3.54 -3.93 -21.72
CA LEU A 422 3.58 -2.73 -22.58
C LEU A 422 2.27 -2.43 -23.30
N GLU A 423 1.21 -3.20 -23.06
CA GLU A 423 -0.11 -2.90 -23.58
C GLU A 423 -0.71 -1.63 -22.93
N PRO A 424 -1.59 -0.91 -23.64
CA PRO A 424 -2.25 0.31 -23.15
C PRO A 424 -3.38 -0.04 -22.18
N PHE A 425 -3.01 -0.65 -21.05
CA PHE A 425 -3.92 -0.96 -19.96
C PHE A 425 -3.40 -0.37 -18.66
N ALA A 426 -4.31 -0.05 -17.75
CA ALA A 426 -4.02 0.33 -16.37
C ALA A 426 -4.79 -0.55 -15.38
N MET A 427 -4.27 -0.63 -14.16
CA MET A 427 -4.99 -1.23 -13.04
C MET A 427 -5.96 -0.22 -12.42
N ALA A 428 -6.82 0.39 -13.24
CA ALA A 428 -7.80 1.36 -12.78
C ALA A 428 -9.03 0.66 -12.19
N VAL A 429 -9.88 1.47 -11.55
CA VAL A 429 -11.25 1.10 -11.16
C VAL A 429 -12.26 1.86 -12.02
N ARG A 430 -13.52 1.44 -11.97
CA ARG A 430 -14.64 2.14 -12.59
C ARG A 430 -15.81 2.25 -11.62
N ASN A 431 -16.67 3.23 -11.80
CA ASN A 431 -17.93 3.28 -11.06
C ASN A 431 -18.92 2.23 -11.61
N ALA A 432 -19.72 1.60 -10.74
CA ALA A 432 -20.89 0.85 -11.18
C ALA A 432 -21.96 1.84 -11.62
N ASP A 433 -22.50 1.68 -12.83
CA ASP A 433 -23.75 2.35 -13.15
C ASP A 433 -24.82 1.86 -12.16
N GLY A 434 -25.55 2.77 -11.53
CA GLY A 434 -26.69 2.39 -10.70
C GLY A 434 -27.75 1.63 -11.51
N PRO A 435 -28.76 1.04 -10.87
CA PRO A 435 -29.91 0.49 -11.58
C PRO A 435 -30.48 1.52 -12.58
N PRO A 436 -30.80 1.13 -13.83
CA PRO A 436 -30.90 -0.24 -14.34
C PRO A 436 -29.62 -0.82 -14.98
N LEU A 437 -28.51 -0.07 -15.02
CA LEU A 437 -27.32 -0.40 -15.81
C LEU A 437 -26.25 -1.19 -15.03
N GLY A 438 -26.38 -1.26 -13.70
CA GLY A 438 -25.54 -2.11 -12.85
C GLY A 438 -26.24 -2.55 -11.55
N PRO A 439 -25.54 -3.29 -10.67
CA PRO A 439 -26.14 -3.88 -9.48
C PRO A 439 -26.64 -2.80 -8.53
N ASN A 440 -27.73 -3.08 -7.80
CA ASN A 440 -28.13 -2.26 -6.65
C ASN A 440 -26.91 -2.06 -5.76
N VAL A 441 -26.56 -0.80 -5.44
CA VAL A 441 -25.55 -0.51 -4.42
C VAL A 441 -26.01 -1.23 -3.15
N PRO A 442 -25.25 -2.20 -2.62
CA PRO A 442 -25.68 -2.95 -1.45
C PRO A 442 -25.94 -1.96 -0.32
N ALA A 443 -27.14 -2.01 0.26
CA ALA A 443 -27.43 -1.19 1.42
C ALA A 443 -26.41 -1.52 2.51
N THR A 444 -25.68 -0.50 2.98
CA THR A 444 -24.74 -0.68 4.08
C THR A 444 -25.55 -0.72 5.37
N TYR A 445 -25.76 -1.91 5.92
CA TYR A 445 -26.47 -2.09 7.17
C TYR A 445 -25.50 -1.88 8.34
N VAL A 446 -25.78 -0.89 9.19
CA VAL A 446 -25.08 -0.73 10.47
C VAL A 446 -25.63 -1.78 11.42
N LEU A 447 -24.80 -2.74 11.83
CA LEU A 447 -25.17 -3.71 12.84
C LEU A 447 -25.18 -3.03 14.20
N VAL A 448 -26.34 -2.48 14.59
CA VAL A 448 -26.54 -1.89 15.91
C VAL A 448 -26.58 -3.04 16.92
N ARG A 449 -25.43 -3.38 17.52
CA ARG A 449 -25.42 -4.27 18.69
C ARG A 449 -26.07 -3.53 19.85
N GLY A 450 -27.22 -4.05 20.31
CA GLY A 450 -27.85 -3.69 21.59
C GLY A 450 -26.98 -4.07 22.78
#